data_AF-A0A947JAV8-F1
#
_entry.id   AF-A0A947JAV8-F1
#
_cell.length_a   1.000
_cell.length_b   1.000
_cell.length_c   1.000
_cell.angle_alpha   90.00
_cell.angle_beta   90.00
_cell.angle_gamma   90.00
#
_symmetry.space_group_name_H-M   'P 1'
#
loop_
_entity.id
_entity.type
_entity.pdbx_description
1 polymer ?
#
loop_
_entity_poly.entity_id
_entity_poly.type
_entity_poly.pdbx_seq_one_letter_code
_entity_poly.pdbx_strand_id
1 'polypeptide(L)'
;MTDPIANRETTRHLVGFIPRSQASAETYRELGFRCGLEIHQQLKTKRKLFCRCPAGRYQAEDDYDAQLVRHMRPTLSELGEYDGTALMEFKTKKNITYRIKGETACTYDIDD
;
A
#
# COMPACT_ATOMS: atom_id res chain seq x y z
N MET A 1 -14.29 33.87 20.83
CA MET A 1 -14.42 32.75 19.88
C MET A 1 -13.72 33.15 18.60
N THR A 2 -12.81 32.33 18.09
CA THR A 2 -12.20 32.54 16.78
C THR A 2 -13.23 32.24 15.70
N ASP A 3 -13.46 33.18 14.77
CA ASP A 3 -14.30 32.95 13.58
C ASP A 3 -13.50 32.11 12.57
N PRO A 4 -13.90 30.84 12.30
CA PRO A 4 -13.17 29.98 11.39
C PRO A 4 -13.14 30.50 9.95
N ILE A 5 -14.15 31.26 9.53
CA ILE A 5 -14.24 31.81 8.17
C ILE A 5 -13.27 32.97 8.02
N ALA A 6 -13.29 33.92 8.97
CA ALA A 6 -12.35 35.05 8.98
C ALA A 6 -10.88 34.57 9.04
N ASN A 7 -10.60 33.54 9.84
CA ASN A 7 -9.26 32.94 9.94
C ASN A 7 -8.80 32.31 8.61
N ARG A 8 -9.70 31.63 7.91
CA ARG A 8 -9.42 31.03 6.59
C ARG A 8 -9.07 32.10 5.56
N GLU A 9 -9.86 33.17 5.46
CA GLU A 9 -9.60 34.23 4.48
C GLU A 9 -8.30 34.98 4.76
N THR A 10 -8.01 35.25 6.04
CA THR A 10 -6.74 35.84 6.46
C THR A 10 -5.56 34.95 6.05
N THR A 11 -5.65 33.65 6.33
CA THR A 11 -4.59 32.70 5.98
C THR A 11 -4.39 32.60 4.47
N ARG A 12 -5.48 32.56 3.68
CA ARG A 12 -5.42 32.52 2.21
C ARG A 12 -4.64 33.70 1.65
N HIS A 13 -4.88 34.90 2.18
CA HIS A 13 -4.14 36.09 1.75
C HIS A 13 -2.67 36.01 2.14
N LEU A 14 -2.36 35.62 3.39
CA LEU A 14 -0.99 35.55 3.92
C LEU A 14 -0.10 34.54 3.17
N VAL A 15 -0.65 33.41 2.74
CA VAL A 15 0.11 32.35 2.06
C VAL A 15 0.14 32.52 0.53
N GLY A 16 -0.39 33.63 0.00
CA GLY A 16 -0.48 33.83 -1.44
C GLY A 16 -1.33 32.77 -2.14
N PHE A 17 -2.43 32.34 -1.52
CA PHE A 17 -3.29 31.29 -2.07
C PHE A 17 -3.79 31.68 -3.45
N ILE A 18 -3.58 30.78 -4.42
CA ILE A 18 -4.22 30.86 -5.73
C ILE A 18 -5.13 29.65 -5.94
N PRO A 19 -6.31 29.81 -6.56
CA PRO A 19 -7.12 28.68 -7.00
C PRO A 19 -6.36 27.81 -8.00
N ARG A 20 -6.56 26.48 -7.95
CA ARG A 20 -5.95 25.54 -8.89
C ARG A 20 -6.23 25.90 -10.36
N SER A 21 -7.43 26.41 -10.67
CA SER A 21 -7.79 26.86 -12.02
C SER A 21 -6.97 28.05 -12.52
N GLN A 22 -6.34 28.80 -11.61
CA GLN A 22 -5.47 29.94 -11.91
C GLN A 22 -3.98 29.60 -11.76
N ALA A 23 -3.65 28.39 -11.30
CA ALA A 23 -2.27 27.95 -11.16
C ALA A 23 -1.66 27.70 -12.55
N SER A 24 -0.47 28.26 -12.76
CA SER A 24 0.28 28.10 -14.01
C SER A 24 1.45 27.14 -13.82
N ALA A 25 2.10 26.76 -14.93
CA ALA A 25 3.34 25.98 -14.87
C ALA A 25 4.48 26.72 -14.12
N GLU A 26 4.48 28.06 -14.10
CA GLU A 26 5.44 28.85 -13.31
C GLU A 26 5.17 28.71 -11.82
N THR A 27 3.90 28.78 -11.40
CA THR A 27 3.50 28.61 -10.00
C THR A 27 4.05 27.30 -9.43
N TYR A 28 3.94 26.20 -10.19
CA TYR A 28 4.45 24.91 -9.74
C TYR A 28 5.98 24.86 -9.71
N ARG A 29 6.66 25.58 -10.61
CA ARG A 29 8.14 25.70 -10.59
C ARG A 29 8.62 26.49 -9.38
N GLU A 30 8.00 27.63 -9.07
CA GLU A 30 8.31 28.44 -7.89
C GLU A 30 8.05 27.68 -6.58
N LEU A 31 6.99 26.86 -6.53
CA LEU A 31 6.71 25.97 -5.40
C LEU A 31 7.78 24.88 -5.22
N GLY A 32 8.64 24.66 -6.23
CA GLY A 32 9.55 23.51 -6.27
C GLY A 32 8.77 22.19 -6.33
N PHE A 33 7.59 22.20 -6.95
CA PHE A 33 6.68 21.06 -6.96
C PHE A 33 7.34 19.84 -7.60
N ARG A 34 7.29 18.71 -6.90
CA ARG A 34 7.74 17.40 -7.38
C ARG A 34 6.60 16.41 -7.23
N CYS A 35 6.32 15.65 -8.27
CA CYS A 35 5.35 14.57 -8.22
C CYS A 35 5.94 13.29 -8.82
N GLY A 36 5.46 12.16 -8.33
CA GLY A 36 5.71 10.84 -8.90
C GLY A 36 4.37 10.20 -9.26
N LEU A 37 4.38 9.32 -10.26
CA LEU A 37 3.24 8.51 -10.63
C LEU A 37 3.64 7.04 -10.48
N GLU A 38 2.85 6.28 -9.74
CA GLU A 38 3.02 4.84 -9.57
C GLU A 38 1.80 4.12 -10.13
N ILE A 39 2.02 3.16 -11.02
CA ILE A 39 0.96 2.44 -11.73
C ILE A 39 1.15 0.95 -11.50
N HIS A 40 0.13 0.30 -10.94
CA HIS A 40 0.07 -1.16 -10.78
C HIS A 40 -1.01 -1.74 -11.69
N GLN A 41 -0.67 -2.75 -12.49
CA GLN A 41 -1.60 -3.41 -13.42
C GLN A 41 -1.46 -4.93 -13.31
N GLN A 42 -2.57 -5.63 -13.12
CA GLN A 42 -2.58 -7.09 -13.19
C GLN A 42 -2.53 -7.56 -14.65
N LEU A 43 -1.64 -8.52 -14.94
CA LEU A 43 -1.54 -9.13 -16.26
C LEU A 43 -2.60 -10.22 -16.43
N LYS A 44 -3.28 -10.24 -17.58
CA LYS A 44 -4.27 -11.27 -17.92
C LYS A 44 -3.58 -12.52 -18.47
N THR A 45 -2.92 -13.26 -17.59
CA THR A 45 -2.26 -14.53 -17.92
C THR A 45 -3.15 -15.72 -17.59
N LYS A 46 -2.86 -16.90 -18.17
CA LYS A 46 -3.57 -18.15 -17.82
C LYS A 46 -3.18 -18.68 -16.44
N ARG A 47 -1.97 -18.36 -15.97
CA ARG A 47 -1.37 -18.86 -14.72
C ARG A 47 -0.70 -17.71 -13.95
N LYS A 48 -0.56 -17.86 -12.64
CA LYS A 48 0.18 -16.92 -11.79
C LYS A 48 1.66 -16.83 -12.21
N LEU A 49 2.35 -15.78 -11.77
CA LEU A 49 3.70 -15.44 -12.24
C LEU A 49 4.74 -16.54 -11.95
N PHE A 50 4.67 -17.16 -10.78
CA PHE A 50 5.70 -18.09 -10.31
C PHE A 50 5.20 -19.52 -10.02
N CYS A 51 3.92 -19.81 -10.31
CA CYS A 51 3.36 -21.15 -10.14
C CYS A 51 2.38 -21.49 -11.25
N ARG A 52 1.86 -22.72 -11.26
CA ARG A 52 0.95 -23.20 -12.30
C ARG A 52 -0.53 -22.94 -12.02
N CYS A 53 -0.86 -22.36 -10.86
CA CYS A 53 -2.24 -22.05 -10.48
C CYS A 53 -2.88 -21.05 -11.45
N PRO A 54 -4.19 -21.16 -11.72
CA PRO A 54 -4.89 -20.21 -12.57
C PRO A 54 -4.85 -18.79 -11.98
N ALA A 55 -4.63 -17.79 -12.84
CA ALA A 55 -4.72 -16.38 -12.46
C ALA A 55 -6.14 -15.84 -12.68
N GLY A 56 -6.51 -14.78 -11.96
CA GLY A 56 -7.80 -14.09 -12.13
C GLY A 56 -9.03 -14.88 -11.65
N ARG A 57 -8.83 -15.90 -10.82
CA ARG A 57 -9.91 -16.60 -10.11
C ARG A 57 -9.91 -16.16 -8.65
N TYR A 58 -11.04 -15.65 -8.19
CA TYR A 58 -11.24 -15.12 -6.85
C TYR A 58 -12.36 -15.90 -6.17
N GLN A 59 -12.23 -16.09 -4.86
CA GLN A 59 -13.19 -16.84 -4.05
C GLN A 59 -13.85 -15.90 -3.05
N ALA A 60 -15.04 -16.28 -2.58
CA ALA A 60 -15.71 -15.60 -1.48
C ALA A 60 -14.94 -15.79 -0.17
N GLU A 61 -15.24 -14.95 0.81
CA GLU A 61 -14.52 -14.93 2.08
C GLU A 61 -14.62 -16.25 2.86
N ASP A 62 -15.77 -16.91 2.77
CA ASP A 62 -16.16 -18.16 3.40
C ASP A 62 -15.92 -19.40 2.52
N ASP A 63 -15.48 -19.22 1.27
CA ASP A 63 -15.14 -20.31 0.35
C ASP A 63 -13.64 -20.61 0.37
N TYR A 64 -13.23 -21.47 1.30
CA TYR A 64 -11.87 -21.96 1.42
C TYR A 64 -11.85 -23.43 1.87
N ASP A 65 -10.82 -24.15 1.45
CA ASP A 65 -10.65 -25.56 1.79
C ASP A 65 -9.74 -25.72 3.04
N ALA A 66 -8.88 -24.73 3.30
CA ALA A 66 -7.97 -24.73 4.44
C ALA A 66 -7.61 -23.31 4.92
N GLN A 67 -7.09 -23.23 6.14
CA GLN A 67 -6.54 -22.00 6.72
C GLN A 67 -5.15 -22.24 7.31
N LEU A 68 -4.30 -21.22 7.17
CA LEU A 68 -2.94 -21.18 7.66
C LEU A 68 -2.76 -19.89 8.47
N VAL A 69 -2.16 -19.98 9.66
CA VAL A 69 -1.73 -18.80 10.42
C VAL A 69 -0.22 -18.67 10.34
N ARG A 70 0.27 -17.49 9.98
CA ARG A 70 1.70 -17.14 9.98
C ARG A 70 1.97 -15.94 10.87
N HIS A 71 3.19 -15.90 11.40
CA HIS A 71 3.79 -14.75 12.07
C HIS A 71 5.04 -14.35 11.31
N MET A 72 5.05 -13.13 10.78
CA MET A 72 6.24 -12.58 10.13
C MET A 72 7.29 -12.25 11.20
N ARG A 73 8.57 -12.47 10.89
CA ARG A 73 9.70 -12.12 11.76
C ARG A 73 10.62 -11.15 11.02
N PRO A 74 11.17 -10.14 11.72
CA PRO A 74 12.18 -9.28 11.12
C PRO A 74 13.48 -10.07 10.96
N THR A 75 14.21 -9.76 9.90
CA THR A 75 15.53 -10.32 9.63
C THR A 75 16.59 -9.24 9.80
N LEU A 76 17.79 -9.63 10.24
CA LEU A 76 18.93 -8.74 10.31
C LEU A 76 19.36 -8.35 8.90
N SER A 77 19.65 -7.07 8.69
CA SER A 77 20.33 -6.60 7.49
C SER A 77 21.77 -7.10 7.44
N GLU A 78 22.43 -6.91 6.29
CA GLU A 78 23.86 -7.23 6.11
C GLU A 78 24.75 -6.53 7.15
N LEU A 79 24.33 -5.37 7.66
CA LEU A 79 25.04 -4.60 8.70
C LEU A 79 24.68 -5.03 10.13
N GLY A 80 23.86 -6.08 10.29
CA GLY A 80 23.44 -6.58 11.60
C GLY A 80 22.37 -5.72 12.28
N GLU A 81 21.69 -4.85 11.53
CA GLU A 81 20.63 -3.99 12.03
C GLU A 81 19.25 -4.45 11.54
N TYR A 82 18.23 -4.32 12.39
CA TYR A 82 16.85 -4.54 11.97
C TYR A 82 16.26 -3.28 11.33
N ASP A 83 15.46 -3.45 10.28
CA ASP A 83 14.62 -2.37 9.78
C ASP A 83 13.61 -1.93 10.86
N GLY A 84 13.55 -0.62 11.10
CA GLY A 84 12.71 -0.05 12.15
C GLY A 84 11.22 -0.32 11.92
N THR A 85 10.77 -0.31 10.67
CA THR A 85 9.36 -0.54 10.31
C THR A 85 8.98 -2.00 10.53
N ALA A 86 9.81 -2.94 10.07
CA ALA A 86 9.62 -4.38 10.28
C ALA A 86 9.61 -4.74 11.77
N LEU A 87 10.48 -4.11 12.57
CA LEU A 87 10.51 -4.32 14.01
C LEU A 87 9.24 -3.78 14.70
N MET A 88 8.75 -2.61 14.28
CA MET A 88 7.50 -2.05 14.80
C MET A 88 6.29 -2.92 14.44
N GLU A 89 6.22 -3.41 13.20
CA GLU A 89 5.16 -4.32 12.78
C GLU A 89 5.22 -5.64 13.55
N PHE A 90 6.41 -6.21 13.75
CA PHE A 90 6.60 -7.43 14.56
C PHE A 90 6.07 -7.26 16.00
N LYS A 91 6.32 -6.10 16.62
CA LYS A 91 5.83 -5.79 17.98
C LYS A 91 4.31 -5.79 18.09
N THR A 92 3.58 -5.58 16.99
CA THR A 92 2.11 -5.67 16.98
C THR A 92 1.59 -7.10 17.18
N LYS A 93 2.45 -8.12 17.01
CA LYS A 93 2.12 -9.56 17.16
C LYS A 93 0.88 -9.98 16.36
N LYS A 94 0.70 -9.40 15.17
CA LYS A 94 -0.43 -9.73 14.28
C LYS A 94 -0.39 -11.20 13.86
N ASN A 95 -1.55 -11.84 13.91
CA ASN A 95 -1.79 -13.13 13.26
C ASN A 95 -2.17 -12.87 11.80
N ILE A 96 -1.40 -13.37 10.84
CA ILE A 96 -1.78 -13.32 9.42
C ILE A 96 -2.44 -14.65 9.08
N THR A 97 -3.74 -14.60 8.80
CA THR A 97 -4.52 -15.78 8.42
C THR A 97 -4.68 -15.84 6.91
N TYR A 98 -4.07 -16.84 6.29
CA TYR A 98 -4.23 -17.15 4.87
C TYR A 98 -5.36 -18.17 4.70
N ARG A 99 -6.30 -17.87 3.81
CA ARG A 99 -7.38 -18.78 3.39
C ARG A 99 -7.03 -19.34 2.02
N ILE A 100 -7.10 -20.66 1.89
CA ILE A 100 -6.53 -21.39 0.76
C ILE A 100 -7.65 -22.20 0.10
N LYS A 101 -7.74 -22.07 -1.23
CA LYS A 101 -8.59 -22.91 -2.08
C LYS A 101 -7.69 -23.75 -2.99
N GLY A 102 -7.85 -25.07 -2.97
CA GLY A 102 -7.00 -26.00 -3.71
C GLY A 102 -7.04 -25.80 -5.23
N GLU A 103 -8.12 -25.23 -5.75
CA GLU A 103 -8.24 -24.89 -7.18
C GLU A 103 -7.36 -23.73 -7.63
N THR A 104 -7.02 -22.81 -6.71
CA THR A 104 -6.39 -21.51 -7.04
C THR A 104 -5.09 -21.25 -6.30
N ALA A 105 -4.69 -22.13 -5.38
CA ALA A 105 -3.46 -22.04 -4.62
C ALA A 105 -2.74 -23.39 -4.56
N CYS A 106 -1.41 -23.37 -4.50
CA CYS A 106 -0.56 -24.54 -4.33
C CYS A 106 0.50 -24.28 -3.24
N THR A 107 1.39 -25.25 -3.01
CA THR A 107 2.43 -25.15 -1.96
C THR A 107 3.32 -23.91 -2.14
N TYR A 108 3.66 -23.57 -3.40
CA TYR A 108 4.34 -22.31 -3.73
C TYR A 108 3.65 -21.04 -3.18
N ASP A 109 2.31 -20.95 -3.19
CA ASP A 109 1.58 -19.77 -2.68
C ASP A 109 1.63 -19.66 -1.15
N ILE A 110 1.90 -20.75 -0.45
CA ILE A 110 1.90 -20.82 1.02
C ILE A 110 3.30 -20.96 1.61
N ASP A 111 4.32 -20.87 0.75
CA ASP A 111 5.73 -21.01 1.08
C ASP A 111 6.05 -22.39 1.71
N ASP A 112 5.68 -23.45 0.98
CA ASP A 112 5.90 -24.87 1.31
C ASP A 112 6.37 -25.68 0.08
#